data_AF-A0A919ZYG5-F1
#
_entry.id   AF-A0A919ZYG5-F1
#
_cell.length_a   1.000
_cell.length_b   1.000
_cell.length_c   1.000
_cell.angle_alpha   90.00
_cell.angle_beta   90.00
_cell.angle_gamma   90.00
#
_symmetry.space_group_name_H-M   'P 1'
#
loop_
_entity.id
_entity.type
_entity.pdbx_description
1 polymer ?
#
loop_
_entity_poly.entity_id
_entity_poly.type
_entity_poly.pdbx_seq_one_letter_code
_entity_poly.pdbx_strand_id
1 'polypeptide(L)'
;MEIDLASLPDKKYFSMGEASNLLGVKDYILRYWEKAFKNYFTVKRISNRRMFQKSDLVIFLKIKELSERGLNIKAIKKVLEEGDLSLELDVEIIESLKEVLKILKT
;
A
#
# COMPACT_ATOMS: atom_id res chain seq x y z
N MET A 1 6.97 8.13 -6.76
CA MET A 1 7.97 7.10 -6.41
C MET A 1 7.24 5.78 -6.42
N GLU A 2 7.42 5.00 -7.48
CA GLU A 2 6.84 3.67 -7.60
C GLU A 2 7.51 2.76 -6.57
N ILE A 3 6.71 2.09 -5.75
CA ILE A 3 7.21 1.06 -4.87
C ILE A 3 7.30 -0.20 -5.72
N ASP A 4 8.52 -0.64 -6.03
CA ASP A 4 8.72 -1.90 -6.72
C ASP A 4 8.53 -3.06 -5.73
N LEU A 5 7.29 -3.55 -5.62
CA LEU A 5 6.97 -4.72 -4.80
C LEU A 5 7.75 -5.98 -5.22
N ALA A 6 8.28 -6.04 -6.45
CA ALA A 6 9.09 -7.17 -6.91
C ALA A 6 10.52 -7.16 -6.33
N SER A 7 10.99 -5.99 -5.88
CA SER A 7 12.29 -5.82 -5.20
C SER A 7 12.23 -6.05 -3.68
N LEU A 8 11.03 -6.29 -3.13
CA LEU A 8 10.87 -6.50 -1.69
C LEU A 8 11.68 -7.72 -1.24
N PRO A 9 12.45 -7.61 -0.14
CA PRO A 9 13.13 -8.75 0.45
C PRO A 9 12.16 -9.92 0.66
N ASP A 10 12.63 -11.16 0.49
CA ASP A 10 11.83 -12.35 0.77
C ASP A 10 11.70 -12.61 2.28
N LYS A 11 11.18 -11.60 2.97
CA LYS A 11 10.96 -11.54 4.40
C LYS A 11 9.46 -11.58 4.65
N LYS A 12 9.06 -12.38 5.64
CA LYS A 12 7.66 -12.56 6.02
C LYS A 12 7.08 -11.38 6.82
N TYR A 13 7.93 -10.68 7.57
CA TYR A 13 7.53 -9.64 8.50
C TYR A 13 8.40 -8.40 8.39
N PHE A 14 7.76 -7.24 8.30
CA PHE A 14 8.36 -5.91 8.22
C PHE A 14 8.07 -5.14 9.50
N SER A 15 9.09 -4.56 10.11
CA SER A 15 8.92 -3.63 11.21
C SER A 15 8.31 -2.31 10.73
N MET A 16 7.83 -1.50 11.67
CA MET A 16 7.30 -0.17 11.34
C MET A 16 8.29 0.70 10.54
N GLY A 17 9.57 0.70 10.92
CA GLY A 17 10.59 1.50 10.26
C GLY A 17 10.92 0.97 8.85
N GLU A 18 10.93 -0.35 8.68
CA GLU A 18 11.07 -0.96 7.35
C GLU A 18 9.89 -0.58 6.44
N ALA A 19 8.65 -0.69 6.95
CA ALA A 19 7.45 -0.27 6.21
C ALA A 19 7.48 1.23 5.85
N SER A 20 7.91 2.09 6.78
CA SER A 20 8.08 3.53 6.59
C SER A 20 9.06 3.85 5.47
N ASN A 21 10.23 3.21 5.48
CA ASN A 21 11.25 3.38 4.43
C ASN A 21 10.76 2.88 3.07
N LEU A 22 10.08 1.74 3.03
CA LEU A 22 9.54 1.17 1.79
C LEU A 22 8.42 2.04 1.19
N LEU A 23 7.53 2.55 2.05
CA LEU A 23 6.35 3.31 1.64
C LEU A 23 6.62 4.79 1.43
N GLY A 24 7.75 5.31 1.91
CA GLY A 24 8.05 6.74 1.94
C GLY A 24 7.10 7.51 2.86
N VAL A 25 6.51 6.86 3.87
CA VAL A 25 5.51 7.45 4.78
C VAL A 25 6.05 7.40 6.20
N LYS A 26 6.04 8.56 6.89
CA LYS A 26 6.54 8.66 8.27
C LYS A 26 5.84 7.66 9.20
N ASP A 27 6.60 7.05 10.11
CA ASP A 27 6.10 6.01 11.01
C ASP A 27 4.81 6.39 11.78
N TYR A 28 4.70 7.65 12.23
CA TYR A 28 3.54 8.09 13.01
C TYR A 28 2.25 8.11 12.18
N ILE A 29 2.36 8.33 10.86
CA ILE A 29 1.23 8.28 9.93
C ILE A 29 0.81 6.83 9.73
N LEU A 30 1.77 5.93 9.49
CA LEU A 30 1.48 4.50 9.38
C LEU A 30 0.87 3.94 10.68
N ARG A 31 1.34 4.38 11.86
CA ARG A 31 0.72 4.03 13.16
C ARG A 31 -0.72 4.54 13.27
N TYR A 32 -0.95 5.75 12.79
CA TYR A 32 -2.28 6.34 12.80
C TYR A 32 -3.25 5.57 11.90
N TRP A 33 -2.82 5.23 10.68
CA TRP A 33 -3.59 4.39 9.76
C TRP A 33 -3.85 2.99 10.32
N GLU A 34 -2.84 2.33 10.89
CA GLU A 34 -3.00 1.02 11.57
C GLU A 34 -4.11 1.08 12.63
N LYS A 35 -4.13 2.14 13.43
CA LYS A 35 -5.17 2.34 14.45
C LYS A 35 -6.54 2.62 13.84
N ALA A 36 -6.62 3.42 12.78
CA ALA A 36 -7.87 3.80 12.12
C ALA A 36 -8.54 2.64 11.36
N PHE A 37 -7.74 1.75 10.78
CA PHE A 37 -8.19 0.63 9.94
C PHE A 37 -7.84 -0.73 10.57
N LYS A 38 -7.92 -0.84 11.90
CA LYS A 38 -7.46 -2.01 12.66
C LYS A 38 -7.96 -3.37 12.15
N ASN A 39 -9.18 -3.43 11.60
CA ASN A 39 -9.79 -4.66 11.09
C ASN A 39 -9.15 -5.18 9.80
N TYR A 40 -8.40 -4.33 9.09
CA TYR A 40 -7.74 -4.68 7.84
C TYR A 40 -6.32 -5.22 8.04
N PHE A 41 -5.71 -4.96 9.20
CA PHE A 41 -4.33 -5.33 9.44
C PHE A 41 -4.20 -6.61 10.28
N THR A 42 -3.27 -7.49 9.90
CA THR A 42 -2.90 -8.71 10.64
C THR A 42 -1.58 -8.52 11.38
N VAL A 43 -1.47 -7.40 12.11
CA VAL A 43 -0.22 -7.01 12.80
C VAL A 43 0.13 -8.02 13.88
N LYS A 44 1.33 -8.61 13.78
CA LYS A 44 1.92 -9.39 14.87
C LYS A 44 2.72 -8.49 15.81
N ARG A 45 2.67 -8.77 17.10
CA ARG A 45 3.54 -8.13 18.09
C ARG A 45 4.64 -9.10 18.48
N ILE A 46 5.89 -8.75 18.17
CA ILE A 46 7.08 -9.53 18.56
C ILE A 46 7.96 -8.60 19.39
N SER A 47 8.22 -8.98 20.64
CA SER A 47 9.01 -8.16 21.58
C SER A 47 8.54 -6.69 21.63
N ASN A 48 7.22 -6.50 21.76
CA ASN A 48 6.53 -5.20 21.75
C ASN A 48 6.67 -4.35 20.46
N ARG A 49 7.25 -4.91 19.38
CA ARG A 49 7.32 -4.26 18.06
C ARG A 49 6.18 -4.72 17.15
N ARG A 50 5.62 -3.78 16.40
CA ARG A 50 4.63 -4.07 15.34
C ARG A 50 5.34 -4.68 14.14
N MET A 51 4.85 -5.83 13.71
CA MET A 51 5.36 -6.60 12.58
C MET A 51 4.22 -6.79 11.57
N PHE A 52 4.43 -6.26 10.38
CA PHE A 52 3.51 -6.22 9.26
C PHE A 52 3.86 -7.28 8.23
N GLN A 53 2.89 -7.91 7.62
CA GLN A 53 3.09 -8.83 6.51
C GLN A 53 3.10 -8.09 5.17
N LYS A 54 3.43 -8.78 4.07
CA LYS A 54 3.33 -8.22 2.72
C LYS A 54 1.91 -7.70 2.42
N SER A 55 0.87 -8.42 2.85
CA SER A 55 -0.53 -7.99 2.72
C SER A 55 -0.83 -6.68 3.44
N ASP A 56 -0.27 -6.48 4.64
CA ASP A 56 -0.43 -5.24 5.40
C ASP A 56 0.21 -4.04 4.66
N LEU A 57 1.34 -4.26 3.97
CA LEU A 57 1.97 -3.20 3.15
C LEU A 57 1.11 -2.79 1.96
N VAL A 58 0.42 -3.75 1.32
CA VAL A 58 -0.54 -3.46 0.23
C VAL A 58 -1.69 -2.58 0.74
N ILE A 59 -2.16 -2.83 1.96
CA ILE A 59 -3.22 -2.02 2.57
C ILE A 59 -2.71 -0.60 2.86
N PHE A 60 -1.49 -0.46 3.39
CA PHE A 60 -0.89 0.86 3.57
C PHE A 60 -0.72 1.61 2.25
N LEU A 61 -0.35 0.92 1.18
CA LEU A 61 -0.25 1.49 -0.17
C LEU A 61 -1.59 2.04 -0.65
N LYS A 62 -2.67 1.27 -0.52
CA LYS A 62 -4.00 1.72 -0.91
C LYS A 62 -4.46 2.91 -0.08
N ILE A 63 -4.22 2.89 1.24
CA ILE A 63 -4.55 4.03 2.12
C ILE A 63 -3.74 5.27 1.73
N LYS A 64 -2.44 5.12 1.40
CA LYS A 64 -1.59 6.21 0.94
C LYS A 64 -2.14 6.83 -0.34
N GLU A 65 -2.45 6.02 -1.33
CA GLU A 65 -3.02 6.45 -2.60
C GLU A 65 -4.33 7.22 -2.40
N LEU A 66 -5.27 6.67 -1.62
CA LEU A 66 -6.54 7.32 -1.35
C LEU A 66 -6.38 8.61 -0.52
N SER A 67 -5.41 8.63 0.39
CA SER A 67 -5.07 9.84 1.15
C SER A 67 -4.44 10.92 0.27
N GLU A 68 -3.62 10.55 -0.71
CA GLU A 68 -3.02 11.47 -1.70
C GLU A 68 -4.06 12.04 -2.66
N ARG A 69 -5.11 11.26 -2.97
CA ARG A 69 -6.33 11.73 -3.67
C ARG A 69 -7.20 12.68 -2.83
N GLY A 70 -6.82 12.97 -1.58
CA GLY A 70 -7.53 13.90 -0.69
C GLY A 70 -8.75 13.31 0.02
N LEU A 71 -8.94 11.98 -0.02
CA LEU A 71 -10.03 11.35 0.71
C LEU A 71 -9.79 11.42 2.22
N ASN A 72 -10.85 11.72 2.96
CA ASN A 72 -10.82 11.61 4.42
C ASN A 72 -10.93 10.14 4.87
N ILE A 73 -10.60 9.87 6.13
CA ILE A 73 -10.54 8.51 6.68
C ILE A 73 -11.87 7.75 6.58
N LYS A 74 -13.02 8.44 6.71
CA LYS A 74 -14.34 7.80 6.58
C LYS A 74 -14.57 7.35 5.13
N ALA A 75 -14.23 8.20 4.17
CA ALA A 75 -14.33 7.87 2.75
C ALA A 75 -13.37 6.73 2.37
N ILE A 76 -12.12 6.78 2.83
CA ILE A 76 -11.14 5.68 2.65
C ILE A 76 -11.69 4.37 3.22
N LYS A 77 -12.27 4.41 4.43
CA LYS A 77 -12.84 3.22 5.06
C LYS A 77 -13.96 2.61 4.22
N LYS A 78 -14.85 3.45 3.68
CA LYS A 78 -15.93 3.03 2.80
C LYS A 78 -15.39 2.34 1.54
N VAL A 79 -14.38 2.92 0.89
CA VAL A 79 -13.72 2.32 -0.29
C VAL A 79 -13.11 0.95 0.04
N LEU A 80 -12.47 0.81 1.21
CA LEU A 80 -11.91 -0.47 1.65
C LEU A 80 -12.99 -1.52 1.97
N GLU A 81 -14.16 -1.10 2.47
CA GLU A 81 -15.30 -1.99 2.77
C GLU A 81 -16.04 -2.44 1.51
N GLU A 82 -16.14 -1.57 0.50
CA GLU A 82 -16.78 -1.86 -0.78
C GLU A 82 -15.98 -2.83 -1.66
N GLY A 83 -14.79 -3.26 -1.21
CA GLY A 83 -14.03 -4.33 -1.84
C GLY A 83 -13.25 -3.90 -3.07
N ASP A 84 -13.11 -2.60 -3.33
CA ASP A 84 -12.27 -2.06 -4.40
C ASP A 84 -10.79 -2.08 -3.98
N LEU A 85 -10.31 -3.30 -3.71
CA LEU A 85 -8.93 -3.68 -3.47
C LEU A 85 -8.15 -3.88 -4.77
N SER A 86 -8.80 -3.74 -5.91
CA SER A 86 -8.12 -3.48 -7.16
C SER A 86 -7.29 -2.23 -6.97
N LEU A 87 -5.97 -2.39 -6.93
CA LEU A 87 -5.10 -1.40 -7.53
C LEU A 87 -5.50 -1.39 -9.01
N GLU A 88 -6.58 -0.72 -9.35
CA GLU A 88 -6.72 -0.16 -10.69
C GLU A 88 -5.58 0.87 -10.79
N LEU A 89 -4.36 0.37 -11.04
CA LEU A 89 -3.60 0.94 -12.12
C LEU A 89 -4.60 0.93 -13.27
N ASP A 90 -5.19 2.09 -13.55
CA ASP A 90 -6.26 2.24 -14.54
C ASP A 90 -5.92 1.28 -15.68
N VAL A 91 -6.76 0.27 -15.90
CA VAL A 91 -6.46 -0.79 -16.88
C VAL A 91 -6.15 -0.14 -18.23
N GLU A 92 -6.80 1.00 -18.48
CA GLU A 92 -6.59 1.95 -19.57
C GLU A 92 -5.17 2.55 -19.63
N ILE A 93 -4.55 2.89 -18.49
CA ILE A 93 -3.13 3.31 -18.42
C ILE A 93 -2.21 2.13 -18.73
N ILE A 94 -2.49 0.93 -18.21
CA ILE A 94 -1.66 -0.26 -18.51
C ILE A 94 -1.76 -0.61 -20.01
N GLU A 95 -2.96 -0.54 -20.58
CA GLU A 95 -3.21 -0.85 -21.98
C GLU A 95 -2.56 0.18 -22.90
N SER A 96 -2.68 1.47 -22.59
CA SER A 96 -1.98 2.53 -23.33
C SER A 96 -0.45 2.44 -23.22
N LEU A 97 0.10 2.08 -22.05
CA LEU A 97 1.55 1.89 -21.90
C LEU A 97 2.07 0.67 -22.67
N LYS A 98 1.29 -0.41 -22.77
CA LYS A 98 1.61 -1.57 -23.60
C LYS A 98 1.67 -1.20 -25.09
N GLU A 99 0.76 -0.35 -25.56
CA GLU A 99 0.79 0.16 -26.93
C GLU A 99 2.03 1.02 -27.20
N VAL A 100 2.36 1.94 -26.31
CA VAL A 100 3.57 2.79 -26.44
C VAL A 100 4.84 1.94 -26.46
N LEU A 101 4.94 0.93 -25.60
CA LEU A 101 6.08 -0.01 -25.58
C LEU A 101 6.25 -0.81 -26.88
N LYS A 102 5.14 -1.08 -27.59
CA LYS A 102 5.17 -1.78 -28.88
C LYS A 102 5.77 -0.91 -29.98
N ILE A 103 5.53 0.40 -29.92
CA ILE A 103 6.06 1.39 -30.86
C ILE A 103 7.56 1.60 -30.65
N LEU A 104 8.02 1.62 -29.40
CA LEU A 104 9.41 1.90 -29.04
C LEU A 104 10.35 0.68 -29.15
N LYS A 105 9.81 -0.53 -29.34
CA LYS A 105 10.58 -1.76 -29.58
C LYS A 105 10.72 -2.13 -31.06
N THR A 106 10.28 -1.24 -31.95
CA THR A 106 10.59 -1.22 -33.39
C THR A 106 11.70 -0.21 -33.65
#